data_AF-X0X691-F1
#
_entry.id   AF-X0X691-F1
#
_cell.length_a   1.000
_cell.length_b   1.000
_cell.length_c   1.000
_cell.angle_alpha   90.00
_cell.angle_beta   90.00
_cell.angle_gamma   90.00
#
_symmetry.space_group_name_H-M   'P 1'
#
loop_
_entity.id
_entity.type
_entity.pdbx_description
1 polymer ?
#
loop_
_entity_poly.entity_id
_entity_poly.type
_entity_poly.pdbx_seq_one_letter_code
_entity_poly.pdbx_strand_id
1 'polypeptide(L)'
;YELDEGDDWKDETVWAKANPNLGVSVYMHGMREACRKALEQPSAQPNFQCKRLNRWVNVAGRFLSIEDWADCAGIRSPDEIESRAEGRRIWAGLDLSKTNDLTALVALVEPEDEGGSWDLFCRFWCPGDDLSERAARTGLPFVQWAEEGWLLPTAGAVVDYKLVRDEILSIADHSPLVSLGHDPTYARYLVEDLLGEGIECHEVRQGWKTISPAMMDLERWVLSRKLAHGGNPILRWMASNLQAKTDAAGNIMPVKP
;
A
#
# COMPACT_ATOMS: atom_id res chain seq x y z
N TYR A 1 -8.74 -25.48 24.19
CA TYR A 1 -8.42 -24.25 24.95
C TYR A 1 -8.36 -23.13 23.94
N GLU A 2 -9.44 -22.38 23.85
CA GLU A 2 -9.59 -21.20 22.99
C GLU A 2 -10.41 -20.15 23.75
N LEU A 3 -10.46 -18.93 23.24
CA LEU A 3 -11.37 -17.91 23.74
C LEU A 3 -12.81 -18.23 23.35
N ASP A 4 -13.77 -17.88 24.21
CA ASP A 4 -15.18 -18.05 23.92
C ASP A 4 -15.65 -16.97 22.93
N GLU A 5 -16.76 -17.26 22.24
CA GLU A 5 -17.39 -16.29 21.35
C GLU A 5 -17.89 -15.08 22.15
N GLY A 6 -17.39 -13.88 21.82
CA GLY A 6 -17.71 -12.63 22.52
C GLY A 6 -16.66 -12.17 23.54
N ASP A 7 -15.66 -12.99 23.85
CA ASP A 7 -14.54 -12.56 24.69
C ASP A 7 -13.75 -11.42 24.00
N ASP A 8 -13.44 -10.36 24.76
CA ASP A 8 -12.53 -9.30 24.33
C ASP A 8 -11.09 -9.83 24.42
N TRP A 9 -10.43 -9.93 23.27
CA TRP A 9 -9.05 -10.42 23.19
C TRP A 9 -8.04 -9.54 23.92
N LYS A 10 -8.41 -8.29 24.23
CA LYS A 10 -7.58 -7.32 24.97
C LYS A 10 -7.65 -7.52 26.48
N ASP A 11 -8.65 -8.25 26.97
CA ASP A 11 -8.81 -8.52 28.39
C ASP A 11 -7.86 -9.65 28.82
N GLU A 12 -6.90 -9.31 29.68
CA GLU A 12 -5.90 -10.28 30.16
C GLU A 12 -6.52 -11.41 30.98
N THR A 13 -7.70 -11.20 31.58
CA THR A 13 -8.35 -12.18 32.46
C THR A 13 -8.85 -13.39 31.69
N VAL A 14 -9.16 -13.24 30.41
CA VAL A 14 -9.65 -14.33 29.55
C VAL A 14 -8.53 -15.12 28.87
N TRP A 15 -7.27 -14.65 28.89
CA TRP A 15 -6.15 -15.30 28.21
C TRP A 15 -5.81 -16.70 28.75
N ALA A 16 -6.09 -16.96 30.03
CA ALA A 16 -5.90 -18.26 30.65
C ALA A 16 -6.79 -19.35 30.00
N LYS A 17 -7.94 -18.98 29.41
CA LYS A 17 -8.84 -19.92 28.70
C LYS A 17 -8.14 -20.59 27.51
N ALA A 18 -7.32 -19.83 26.79
CA ALA A 18 -6.55 -20.31 25.65
C ALA A 18 -5.16 -20.86 26.04
N ASN A 19 -4.64 -20.47 27.22
CA ASN A 19 -3.28 -20.79 27.68
C ASN A 19 -3.32 -21.53 29.03
N PRO A 20 -3.64 -22.82 29.08
CA PRO A 20 -3.71 -23.58 30.34
C PRO A 20 -2.38 -23.67 31.10
N ASN A 21 -1.24 -23.46 30.42
CA ASN A 21 0.10 -23.44 31.01
C ASN A 21 0.61 -22.01 31.31
N LEU A 22 -0.28 -21.02 31.36
CA LEU A 22 0.06 -19.64 31.72
C LEU A 22 0.59 -19.59 33.17
N GLY A 23 1.77 -19.01 33.36
CA GLY A 23 2.51 -18.99 34.62
C GLY A 23 3.52 -20.13 34.79
N VAL A 24 3.53 -21.14 33.90
CA VAL A 24 4.47 -22.28 33.95
C VAL A 24 5.48 -22.21 32.81
N SER A 25 5.01 -22.31 31.56
CA SER A 25 5.83 -22.27 30.34
C SER A 25 5.41 -21.18 29.35
N VAL A 26 4.22 -20.61 29.54
CA VAL A 26 3.79 -19.37 28.91
C VAL A 26 3.77 -18.30 29.99
N TYR A 27 4.43 -17.17 29.77
CA TYR A 27 4.54 -16.11 30.79
C TYR A 27 3.65 -14.92 30.46
N MET A 28 2.98 -14.38 31.49
CA MET A 28 2.08 -13.23 31.34
C MET A 28 2.78 -12.02 30.71
N HIS A 29 4.05 -11.78 31.05
CA HIS A 29 4.85 -10.72 30.42
C HIS A 29 4.90 -10.84 28.88
N GLY A 30 5.20 -12.03 28.35
CA GLY A 30 5.27 -12.24 26.90
C GLY A 30 3.91 -12.13 26.22
N MET A 31 2.83 -12.52 26.90
CA MET A 31 1.47 -12.32 26.42
C MET A 31 1.11 -10.84 26.33
N ARG A 32 1.43 -10.05 27.37
CA ARG A 32 1.24 -8.59 27.41
C ARG A 32 2.01 -7.89 26.30
N GLU A 33 3.28 -8.26 26.10
CA GLU A 33 4.10 -7.68 25.06
C GLU A 33 3.55 -7.97 23.65
N ALA A 34 3.12 -9.20 23.41
CA ALA A 34 2.50 -9.58 22.14
C ALA A 34 1.13 -8.91 21.93
N CYS A 35 0.33 -8.76 22.99
CA CYS A 35 -0.93 -8.01 22.95
C CYS A 35 -0.69 -6.52 22.66
N ARG A 36 0.29 -5.90 23.33
CA ARG A 36 0.68 -4.50 23.07
C ARG A 36 1.08 -4.31 21.62
N LYS A 37 1.93 -5.20 21.09
CA LYS A 37 2.33 -5.16 19.67
C LYS A 37 1.11 -5.27 18.73
N ALA A 38 0.16 -6.16 19.04
CA ALA A 38 -1.08 -6.28 18.27
C ALA A 38 -2.01 -5.05 18.39
N LEU A 39 -2.00 -4.35 19.54
CA LEU A 39 -2.73 -3.09 19.70
C LEU A 39 -2.11 -1.96 18.89
N GLU A 40 -0.77 -1.91 18.83
CA GLU A 40 -0.01 -0.89 18.09
C GLU A 40 0.04 -1.17 16.58
N GLN A 41 -0.03 -2.44 16.17
CA GLN A 41 0.11 -2.88 14.79
C GLN A 41 -1.11 -3.71 14.37
N PRO A 42 -2.05 -3.13 13.59
CA PRO A 42 -3.21 -3.85 13.07
C PRO A 42 -2.84 -5.16 12.37
N SER A 43 -1.75 -5.18 11.60
CA SER A 43 -1.27 -6.37 10.89
C SER A 43 -0.86 -7.53 11.82
N ALA A 44 -0.48 -7.24 13.07
CA ALA A 44 -0.07 -8.25 14.05
C ALA A 44 -1.25 -8.86 14.80
N GLN A 45 -2.45 -8.27 14.75
CA GLN A 45 -3.64 -8.75 15.47
C GLN A 45 -4.06 -10.17 15.09
N PRO A 46 -4.13 -10.55 13.80
CA PRO A 46 -4.51 -11.91 13.43
C PRO A 46 -3.54 -12.96 13.98
N ASN A 47 -2.24 -12.65 13.98
CA ASN A 47 -1.22 -13.55 14.51
C ASN A 47 -1.36 -13.73 16.03
N PHE A 48 -1.55 -12.64 16.79
CA PHE A 48 -1.77 -12.71 18.24
C PHE A 48 -3.01 -13.54 18.57
N GLN A 49 -4.15 -13.22 17.96
CA GLN A 49 -5.39 -13.94 18.24
C GLN A 49 -5.32 -15.43 17.85
N CYS A 50 -4.70 -15.75 16.71
CA CYS A 50 -4.53 -17.14 16.29
C CYS A 50 -3.51 -17.91 17.15
N LYS A 51 -2.31 -17.35 17.38
CA LYS A 51 -1.18 -18.07 17.99
C LYS A 51 -1.15 -18.00 19.51
N ARG A 52 -1.67 -16.94 20.11
CA ARG A 52 -1.67 -16.73 21.57
C ARG A 52 -3.03 -17.02 22.18
N LEU A 53 -4.12 -16.90 21.42
CA LEU A 53 -5.47 -17.03 21.97
C LEU A 53 -6.26 -18.18 21.33
N ASN A 54 -5.65 -18.96 20.44
CA ASN A 54 -6.26 -20.07 19.69
C ASN A 54 -7.61 -19.71 19.04
N ARG A 55 -7.80 -18.43 18.70
CA ARG A 55 -9.02 -17.97 18.04
C ARG A 55 -8.87 -18.12 16.54
N TRP A 56 -9.82 -18.80 15.92
CA TRP A 56 -9.94 -18.82 14.47
C TRP A 56 -10.39 -17.46 13.98
N VAL A 57 -9.43 -16.67 13.51
CA VAL A 57 -9.65 -15.39 12.84
C VAL A 57 -9.41 -15.57 11.36
N ASN A 58 -10.21 -14.92 10.52
CA ASN A 58 -9.93 -14.88 9.09
C ASN A 58 -8.57 -14.18 8.92
N VAL A 59 -7.58 -14.90 8.39
CA VAL A 59 -6.18 -14.46 8.40
C VAL A 59 -5.96 -13.28 7.43
N ALA A 60 -6.93 -13.04 6.55
CA ALA A 60 -7.06 -11.80 5.78
C ALA A 60 -7.82 -10.76 6.61
N GLY A 61 -7.09 -9.78 7.14
CA GLY A 61 -7.64 -8.60 7.81
C GLY A 61 -7.33 -7.34 7.04
N ARG A 62 -8.05 -6.24 7.32
CA ARG A 62 -7.67 -4.90 6.84
C ARG A 62 -6.23 -4.62 7.25
N PHE A 63 -5.41 -4.18 6.29
CA PHE A 63 -4.00 -3.97 6.54
C PHE A 63 -3.73 -2.69 7.35
N LEU A 64 -4.41 -1.58 7.02
CA LEU A 64 -4.25 -0.28 7.66
C LEU A 64 -5.58 0.21 8.25
N SER A 65 -5.49 0.96 9.36
CA SER A 65 -6.61 1.80 9.81
C SER A 65 -6.78 2.95 8.82
N ILE A 66 -8.04 3.26 8.48
CA ILE A 66 -8.34 4.36 7.55
C ILE A 66 -8.24 5.71 8.23
N GLU A 67 -8.35 5.74 9.55
CA GLU A 67 -8.07 6.89 10.39
C GLU A 67 -6.56 7.19 10.39
N ASP A 68 -5.71 6.18 10.62
CA ASP A 68 -4.25 6.34 10.56
C ASP A 68 -3.77 6.74 9.16
N TRP A 69 -4.37 6.15 8.12
CA TRP A 69 -4.14 6.58 6.75
C TRP A 69 -4.54 8.04 6.55
N ALA A 70 -5.75 8.43 6.96
CA ALA A 70 -6.26 9.79 6.76
C ALA A 70 -5.38 10.88 7.39
N ASP A 71 -4.79 10.60 8.54
CA ASP A 71 -3.91 11.55 9.20
C ASP A 71 -2.54 11.70 8.49
N CYS A 72 -2.23 10.82 7.54
CA CYS A 72 -1.10 10.95 6.62
C CYS A 72 -1.46 11.71 5.33
N ALA A 73 -2.63 12.35 5.26
CA ALA A 73 -3.06 13.04 4.05
C ALA A 73 -2.12 14.19 3.68
N GLY A 74 -1.69 15.01 4.66
CA GLY A 74 -0.90 16.21 4.37
C GLY A 74 -1.51 17.02 3.22
N ILE A 75 -2.82 17.30 3.30
CA ILE A 75 -3.72 17.78 2.23
C ILE A 75 -3.00 18.66 1.22
N ARG A 76 -2.91 18.19 -0.03
CA ARG A 76 -2.27 18.88 -1.17
C ARG A 76 -3.06 18.62 -2.44
N SER A 77 -3.11 19.57 -3.36
CA SER A 77 -3.60 19.33 -4.73
C SER A 77 -2.60 18.47 -5.52
N PRO A 78 -3.01 17.85 -6.65
CA PRO A 78 -2.07 17.19 -7.57
C PRO A 78 -0.87 18.06 -7.95
N ASP A 79 -1.12 19.33 -8.28
CA ASP A 79 -0.09 20.30 -8.68
C ASP A 79 0.89 20.62 -7.54
N GLU A 80 0.40 20.72 -6.30
CA GLU A 80 1.26 20.97 -5.14
C GLU A 80 2.19 19.78 -4.84
N ILE A 81 1.72 18.55 -5.05
CA ILE A 81 2.53 17.33 -4.90
C ILE A 81 3.62 17.27 -5.98
N GLU A 82 3.27 17.62 -7.21
CA GLU A 82 4.20 17.64 -8.34
C GLU A 82 5.28 18.71 -8.18
N SER A 83 4.89 19.94 -7.85
CA SER A 83 5.84 21.02 -7.54
C SER A 83 6.78 20.65 -6.40
N ARG A 84 6.27 19.88 -5.44
CA ARG A 84 7.09 19.31 -4.37
C ARG A 84 8.10 18.30 -4.92
N ALA A 85 7.76 17.44 -5.87
CA ALA A 85 8.72 16.47 -6.40
C ALA A 85 9.90 17.11 -7.16
N GLU A 86 9.67 18.28 -7.77
CA GLU A 86 10.63 18.98 -8.63
C GLU A 86 12.01 19.17 -7.97
N GLY A 87 13.06 18.73 -8.66
CA GLY A 87 14.44 18.80 -8.21
C GLY A 87 14.82 17.83 -7.08
N ARG A 88 13.86 17.06 -6.52
CA ARG A 88 14.12 16.09 -5.45
C ARG A 88 14.23 14.67 -6.01
N ARG A 89 15.01 13.84 -5.30
CA ARG A 89 15.15 12.43 -5.67
C ARG A 89 13.84 11.70 -5.43
N ILE A 90 13.52 10.81 -6.36
CA ILE A 90 12.32 9.98 -6.28
C ILE A 90 12.64 8.50 -6.48
N TRP A 91 11.86 7.65 -5.81
CA TRP A 91 11.84 6.20 -6.02
C TRP A 91 10.44 5.79 -6.38
N ALA A 92 10.25 5.15 -7.54
CA ALA A 92 8.93 4.86 -8.06
C ALA A 92 8.65 3.36 -8.14
N GLY A 93 7.38 3.00 -7.97
CA GLY A 93 6.82 1.70 -8.29
C GLY A 93 5.82 1.82 -9.43
N LEU A 94 5.92 0.93 -10.41
CA LEU A 94 5.02 0.84 -11.56
C LEU A 94 4.23 -0.47 -11.53
N ASP A 95 2.90 -0.35 -11.54
CA ASP A 95 1.96 -1.45 -11.69
C ASP A 95 1.12 -1.25 -12.96
N LEU A 96 1.25 -2.18 -13.91
CA LEU A 96 0.61 -2.08 -15.22
C LEU A 96 -0.66 -2.92 -15.27
N SER A 97 -1.75 -2.34 -15.79
CA SER A 97 -3.03 -3.03 -15.93
C SER A 97 -3.30 -3.54 -17.35
N LYS A 98 -3.97 -4.70 -17.44
CA LYS A 98 -4.27 -5.32 -18.74
C LYS A 98 -5.52 -4.77 -19.45
N THR A 99 -6.61 -4.54 -18.73
CA THR A 99 -7.93 -4.28 -19.36
C THR A 99 -8.87 -3.50 -18.44
N ASN A 100 -9.10 -3.99 -17.21
CA ASN A 100 -10.13 -3.45 -16.32
C ASN A 100 -9.59 -2.79 -15.04
N ASP A 101 -8.31 -2.97 -14.73
CA ASP A 101 -7.67 -2.39 -13.55
C ASP A 101 -6.99 -1.05 -13.90
N LEU A 102 -6.63 -0.28 -12.87
CA LEU A 102 -5.85 0.95 -13.02
C LEU A 102 -4.37 0.62 -13.29
N THR A 103 -3.74 1.33 -14.22
CA THR A 103 -2.27 1.41 -14.25
C THR A 103 -1.84 2.48 -13.27
N ALA A 104 -0.81 2.24 -12.48
CA ALA A 104 -0.37 3.12 -11.42
C ALA A 104 1.14 3.30 -11.41
N LEU A 105 1.57 4.57 -11.30
CA LEU A 105 2.93 4.96 -10.94
C LEU A 105 2.84 5.67 -9.60
N VAL A 106 3.52 5.16 -8.58
CA VAL A 106 3.59 5.78 -7.25
C VAL A 106 5.05 6.02 -6.91
N ALA A 107 5.41 7.28 -6.70
CA ALA A 107 6.76 7.71 -6.37
C ALA A 107 6.83 8.24 -4.94
N LEU A 108 7.82 7.76 -4.19
CA LEU A 108 8.28 8.33 -2.94
C LEU A 108 9.19 9.51 -3.27
N VAL A 109 8.86 10.70 -2.79
CA VAL A 109 9.68 11.89 -2.89
C VAL A 109 10.50 12.03 -1.62
N GLU A 110 11.81 12.23 -1.79
CA GLU A 110 12.74 12.45 -0.68
C GLU A 110 12.28 13.62 0.20
N PRO A 111 12.28 13.48 1.55
CA PRO A 111 11.97 14.58 2.46
C PRO A 111 12.92 15.78 2.26
N GLU A 112 12.42 17.00 2.41
CA GLU A 112 13.25 18.22 2.34
C GLU A 112 14.25 18.30 3.50
N ASP A 113 13.80 17.92 4.70
CA ASP A 113 14.58 17.97 5.94
C ASP A 113 14.81 16.59 6.53
N GLU A 114 15.89 16.44 7.30
CA GLU A 114 16.16 15.24 8.05
C GLU A 114 15.02 14.95 9.04
N GLY A 115 14.41 13.77 8.90
CA GLY A 115 13.24 13.41 9.69
C GLY A 115 11.92 13.99 9.17
N GLY A 116 11.87 14.59 7.99
CA GLY A 116 10.62 14.94 7.31
C GLY A 116 9.80 13.71 6.89
N SER A 117 8.58 13.95 6.38
CA SER A 117 7.75 12.91 5.78
C SER A 117 8.12 12.67 4.32
N TRP A 118 7.99 11.42 3.88
CA TRP A 118 8.06 11.05 2.47
C TRP A 118 6.76 11.44 1.78
N ASP A 119 6.83 12.31 0.78
CA ASP A 119 5.65 12.70 0.01
C ASP A 119 5.37 11.62 -1.06
N LEU A 120 4.10 11.30 -1.33
CA LEU A 120 3.74 10.45 -2.46
C LEU A 120 3.28 11.28 -3.64
N PHE A 121 4.00 11.13 -4.76
CA PHE A 121 3.57 11.59 -6.07
C PHE A 121 2.97 10.42 -6.84
N CYS A 122 1.77 10.59 -7.39
CA CYS A 122 1.02 9.50 -8.01
C CYS A 122 0.51 9.89 -9.39
N ARG A 123 0.55 8.93 -10.30
CA ARG A 123 -0.16 8.96 -11.58
C ARG A 123 -0.96 7.68 -11.73
N PHE A 124 -2.24 7.83 -12.07
CA PHE A 124 -3.14 6.71 -12.31
C PHE A 124 -3.72 6.84 -13.71
N TRP A 125 -3.77 5.73 -14.45
CA TRP A 125 -4.32 5.70 -15.80
C TRP A 125 -5.40 4.63 -15.93
N CYS A 126 -6.37 4.91 -16.80
CA CYS A 126 -7.34 3.93 -17.26
C CYS A 126 -7.73 4.20 -18.72
N PRO A 127 -8.32 3.21 -19.41
CA PRO A 127 -8.98 3.46 -20.68
C PRO A 127 -10.10 4.53 -20.53
N GLY A 128 -10.17 5.46 -21.47
CA GLY A 128 -11.13 6.56 -21.45
C GLY A 128 -12.46 6.25 -22.13
N ASP A 129 -12.47 5.34 -23.12
CA ASP A 129 -13.66 5.04 -23.93
C ASP A 129 -14.84 4.51 -23.08
N ASP A 130 -14.54 3.80 -21.99
CA ASP A 130 -15.54 3.19 -21.10
C ASP A 130 -15.66 3.87 -19.74
N LEU A 131 -15.15 5.08 -19.54
CA LEU A 131 -15.03 5.72 -18.22
C LEU A 131 -16.37 5.82 -17.47
N SER A 132 -17.42 6.29 -18.14
CA SER A 132 -18.77 6.41 -17.56
C SER A 132 -19.42 5.05 -17.29
N GLU A 133 -19.26 4.09 -18.20
CA GLU A 133 -19.78 2.73 -18.03
C GLU A 133 -19.06 2.00 -16.88
N ARG A 134 -17.74 2.22 -16.76
CA ARG A 134 -16.89 1.72 -15.68
C ARG A 134 -17.30 2.32 -14.34
N ALA A 135 -17.57 3.62 -14.28
CA ALA A 135 -18.10 4.27 -13.07
C ALA A 135 -19.44 3.63 -12.65
N ALA A 136 -20.37 3.45 -13.60
CA ALA A 136 -21.66 2.81 -13.33
C ALA A 136 -21.52 1.35 -12.88
N ARG A 137 -20.62 0.57 -13.50
CA ARG A 137 -20.38 -0.84 -13.17
C ARG A 137 -19.72 -1.04 -11.80
N THR A 138 -18.76 -0.19 -11.46
CA THR A 138 -17.95 -0.32 -10.23
C THR A 138 -18.55 0.43 -9.04
N GLY A 139 -19.43 1.41 -9.30
CA GLY A 139 -19.92 2.35 -8.28
C GLY A 139 -18.85 3.33 -7.80
N LEU A 140 -17.68 3.37 -8.44
CA LEU A 140 -16.57 4.25 -8.08
C LEU A 140 -16.61 5.55 -8.88
N PRO A 141 -16.16 6.67 -8.30
CA PRO A 141 -16.28 8.00 -8.91
C PRO A 141 -15.17 8.26 -9.94
N PHE A 142 -14.99 7.37 -10.92
CA PHE A 142 -13.98 7.46 -11.99
C PHE A 142 -14.07 8.78 -12.78
N VAL A 143 -15.29 9.21 -13.11
CA VAL A 143 -15.53 10.47 -13.84
C VAL A 143 -15.04 11.66 -13.02
N GLN A 144 -15.41 11.74 -11.75
CA GLN A 144 -14.99 12.80 -10.84
C GLN A 144 -13.47 12.80 -10.65
N TRP A 145 -12.85 11.62 -10.46
CA TRP A 145 -11.38 11.53 -10.34
C TRP A 145 -10.66 12.04 -11.58
N ALA A 146 -11.25 11.85 -12.78
CA ALA A 146 -10.69 12.39 -14.01
C ALA A 146 -10.87 13.92 -14.11
N GLU A 147 -12.06 14.43 -13.78
CA GLU A 147 -12.36 15.87 -13.76
C GLU A 147 -11.48 16.65 -12.76
N GLU A 148 -11.15 16.03 -11.63
CA GLU A 148 -10.28 16.60 -10.59
C GLU A 148 -8.78 16.37 -10.83
N GLY A 149 -8.40 15.67 -11.90
CA GLY A 149 -7.00 15.40 -12.25
C GLY A 149 -6.31 14.30 -11.44
N TRP A 150 -7.03 13.53 -10.62
CA TRP A 150 -6.48 12.38 -9.88
C TRP A 150 -6.29 11.14 -10.76
N LEU A 151 -7.07 11.03 -11.85
CA LEU A 151 -7.05 9.94 -12.81
C LEU A 151 -6.81 10.51 -14.20
N LEU A 152 -5.98 9.85 -15.00
CA LEU A 152 -5.63 10.24 -16.35
C LEU A 152 -6.20 9.22 -17.35
N PRO A 153 -7.39 9.48 -17.94
CA PRO A 153 -7.94 8.62 -18.98
C PRO A 153 -7.07 8.66 -20.24
N THR A 154 -6.73 7.51 -20.79
CA THR A 154 -6.06 7.40 -22.09
C THR A 154 -7.08 7.18 -23.20
N ALA A 155 -6.80 7.65 -24.41
CA ALA A 155 -7.65 7.38 -25.56
C ALA A 155 -7.67 5.87 -25.88
N GLY A 156 -8.86 5.32 -26.20
CA GLY A 156 -9.01 3.92 -26.58
C GLY A 156 -9.48 2.99 -25.46
N ALA A 157 -9.60 1.71 -25.81
CA ALA A 157 -10.10 0.65 -24.94
C ALA A 157 -9.04 0.00 -24.02
N VAL A 158 -7.76 0.38 -24.17
CA VAL A 158 -6.64 -0.09 -23.34
C VAL A 158 -5.75 1.09 -22.96
N VAL A 159 -4.98 0.95 -21.87
CA VAL A 159 -3.99 1.97 -21.49
C VAL A 159 -2.88 2.00 -22.52
N ASP A 160 -2.58 3.18 -23.07
CA ASP A 160 -1.44 3.37 -23.96
C ASP A 160 -0.15 3.46 -23.15
N TYR A 161 0.64 2.39 -23.14
CA TYR A 161 1.91 2.36 -22.42
C TYR A 161 2.96 3.30 -23.00
N LYS A 162 2.81 3.81 -24.23
CA LYS A 162 3.69 4.88 -24.73
C LYS A 162 3.46 6.18 -23.97
N LEU A 163 2.20 6.53 -23.68
CA LEU A 163 1.88 7.68 -22.84
C LEU A 163 2.44 7.51 -21.42
N VAL A 164 2.34 6.30 -20.86
CA VAL A 164 2.94 5.99 -19.55
C VAL A 164 4.47 6.15 -19.60
N ARG A 165 5.12 5.66 -20.66
CA ARG A 165 6.56 5.85 -20.90
C ARG A 165 6.95 7.32 -20.92
N ASP A 166 6.27 8.08 -21.78
CA ASP A 166 6.58 9.49 -22.02
C ASP A 166 6.38 10.32 -20.74
N GLU A 167 5.35 10.01 -19.94
CA GLU A 167 5.15 10.64 -18.64
C GLU A 167 6.27 10.29 -17.66
N ILE A 168 6.69 9.02 -17.57
CA ILE A 168 7.80 8.62 -16.69
C ILE A 168 9.09 9.36 -17.05
N LEU A 169 9.40 9.50 -18.34
CA LEU A 169 10.57 10.24 -18.81
C LEU A 169 10.44 11.74 -18.49
N SER A 170 9.27 12.34 -18.71
CA SER A 170 8.99 13.72 -18.34
C SER A 170 9.19 13.97 -16.84
N ILE A 171 8.71 13.05 -15.99
CA ILE A 171 8.93 13.13 -14.53
C ILE A 171 10.43 13.05 -14.22
N ALA A 172 11.16 12.12 -14.86
CA ALA A 172 12.59 11.92 -14.65
C ALA A 172 13.44 13.14 -15.08
N ASP A 173 12.98 13.90 -16.08
CA ASP A 173 13.64 15.14 -16.51
C ASP A 173 13.58 16.25 -15.45
N HIS A 174 12.53 16.28 -14.63
CA HIS A 174 12.31 17.31 -13.61
C HIS A 174 12.70 16.85 -12.20
N SER A 175 12.66 15.54 -11.95
CA SER A 175 12.89 14.92 -10.64
C SER A 175 13.81 13.71 -10.80
N PRO A 176 15.03 13.71 -10.22
CA PRO A 176 15.96 12.60 -10.37
C PRO A 176 15.36 11.25 -9.93
N LEU A 177 14.95 10.43 -10.90
CA LEU A 177 14.41 9.09 -10.68
C LEU A 177 15.55 8.12 -10.38
N VAL A 178 15.69 7.78 -9.09
CA VAL A 178 16.79 6.94 -8.60
C VAL A 178 16.58 5.48 -8.99
N SER A 179 15.35 4.98 -8.90
CA SER A 179 15.02 3.61 -9.25
C SER A 179 13.53 3.45 -9.50
N LEU A 180 13.19 2.61 -10.47
CA LEU A 180 11.83 2.20 -10.80
C LEU A 180 11.63 0.70 -10.56
N GLY A 181 10.86 0.35 -9.54
CA GLY A 181 10.43 -1.02 -9.30
C GLY A 181 9.22 -1.41 -10.16
N HIS A 182 9.20 -2.60 -10.74
CA HIS A 182 8.06 -3.08 -11.53
C HIS A 182 7.82 -4.60 -11.39
N ASP A 183 6.59 -5.05 -11.65
CA ASP A 183 6.32 -6.49 -11.81
C ASP A 183 6.84 -6.98 -13.18
N PRO A 184 7.49 -8.15 -13.26
CA PRO A 184 8.10 -8.64 -14.51
C PRO A 184 7.10 -9.11 -15.57
N THR A 185 5.82 -9.29 -15.23
CA THR A 185 4.86 -10.02 -16.08
C THR A 185 4.44 -9.21 -17.31
N TYR A 186 4.21 -7.90 -17.16
CA TYR A 186 3.56 -7.07 -18.19
C TYR A 186 4.40 -5.89 -18.68
N ALA A 187 5.52 -5.60 -18.00
CA ALA A 187 6.28 -4.39 -18.24
C ALA A 187 7.44 -4.54 -19.22
N ARG A 188 7.67 -5.73 -19.81
CA ARG A 188 8.92 -6.04 -20.54
C ARG A 188 9.33 -4.98 -21.58
N TYR A 189 8.46 -4.68 -22.55
CA TYR A 189 8.80 -3.71 -23.61
C TYR A 189 8.95 -2.30 -23.08
N LEU A 190 8.06 -1.86 -22.17
CA LEU A 190 8.13 -0.55 -21.54
C LEU A 190 9.43 -0.38 -20.75
N VAL A 191 9.84 -1.41 -20.01
CA VAL A 191 11.06 -1.42 -19.20
C VAL A 191 12.31 -1.46 -20.08
N GLU A 192 12.30 -2.23 -21.16
CA GLU A 192 13.40 -2.22 -22.15
C GLU A 192 13.61 -0.82 -22.72
N ASP A 193 12.53 -0.12 -23.08
CA ASP A 193 12.61 1.27 -23.55
C ASP A 193 13.14 2.22 -22.47
N LEU A 194 12.62 2.14 -21.23
CA LEU A 194 13.07 2.98 -20.12
C LEU A 194 14.54 2.75 -19.76
N LEU A 195 15.02 1.50 -19.80
CA LEU A 195 16.43 1.17 -19.63
C LEU A 195 17.29 1.77 -20.75
N GLY A 196 16.77 1.78 -21.99
CA GLY A 196 17.43 2.41 -23.13
C GLY A 196 17.61 3.92 -22.99
N GLU A 197 16.68 4.58 -22.29
CA GLU A 197 16.74 6.01 -21.94
C GLU A 197 17.54 6.28 -20.65
N GLY A 198 18.12 5.25 -20.02
CA GLY A 198 18.99 5.38 -18.85
C GLY A 198 18.28 5.37 -17.49
N ILE A 199 17.00 5.00 -17.43
CA ILE A 199 16.27 4.82 -16.16
C ILE A 199 16.66 3.49 -15.52
N GLU A 200 17.05 3.52 -14.24
CA GLU A 200 17.36 2.31 -13.48
C GLU A 200 16.07 1.57 -13.10
N CYS A 201 15.85 0.39 -13.68
CA CYS A 201 14.66 -0.43 -13.44
C CYS A 201 15.00 -1.73 -12.68
N HIS A 202 14.15 -2.10 -11.72
CA HIS A 202 14.31 -3.33 -10.92
C HIS A 202 13.04 -4.19 -10.91
N GLU A 203 13.21 -5.49 -11.15
CA GLU A 203 12.12 -6.45 -10.98
C GLU A 203 11.75 -6.63 -9.50
N VAL A 204 10.50 -6.34 -9.16
CA VAL A 204 9.90 -6.62 -7.86
C VAL A 204 9.02 -7.85 -7.98
N ARG A 205 9.60 -9.01 -7.66
CA ARG A 205 8.86 -10.29 -7.74
C ARG A 205 7.93 -10.46 -6.56
N GLN A 206 6.69 -10.86 -6.85
CA GLN A 206 5.70 -11.25 -5.86
C GLN A 206 6.24 -12.37 -4.96
N GLY A 207 6.21 -12.15 -3.64
CA GLY A 207 6.63 -13.13 -2.65
C GLY A 207 6.98 -12.51 -1.31
N TRP A 208 6.91 -13.34 -0.26
CA TRP A 208 7.09 -12.93 1.14
C TRP A 208 8.40 -12.16 1.37
N LYS A 209 9.50 -12.59 0.77
CA LYS A 209 10.82 -11.96 0.96
C LYS A 209 10.91 -10.54 0.40
N THR A 210 10.17 -10.25 -0.68
CA THR A 210 10.22 -8.97 -1.36
C THR A 210 9.17 -8.02 -0.81
N ILE A 211 7.94 -8.50 -0.64
CA ILE A 211 6.78 -7.67 -0.34
C ILE A 211 6.58 -7.45 1.15
N SER A 212 6.88 -8.46 2.00
CA SER A 212 6.68 -8.31 3.44
C SER A 212 7.47 -7.15 4.05
N PRO A 213 8.76 -6.94 3.72
CA PRO A 213 9.49 -5.78 4.22
C PRO A 213 8.86 -4.46 3.77
N ALA A 214 8.47 -4.35 2.48
CA ALA A 214 7.85 -3.14 1.94
C ALA A 214 6.51 -2.81 2.62
N MET A 215 5.68 -3.82 2.89
CA MET A 215 4.45 -3.62 3.66
C MET A 215 4.75 -3.20 5.10
N MET A 216 5.70 -3.85 5.78
CA MET A 216 6.07 -3.47 7.16
C MET A 216 6.60 -2.04 7.25
N ASP A 217 7.37 -1.59 6.24
CA ASP A 217 7.84 -0.20 6.17
C ASP A 217 6.69 0.76 5.89
N LEU A 218 5.75 0.42 4.99
CA LEU A 218 4.55 1.21 4.74
C LEU A 218 3.70 1.38 6.02
N GLU A 219 3.42 0.29 6.75
CA GLU A 219 2.69 0.34 8.03
C GLU A 219 3.43 1.21 9.05
N ARG A 220 4.76 1.04 9.16
CA ARG A 220 5.58 1.87 10.06
C ARG A 220 5.49 3.35 9.70
N TRP A 221 5.59 3.72 8.43
CA TRP A 221 5.52 5.12 8.00
C TRP A 221 4.15 5.74 8.23
N VAL A 222 3.08 4.98 8.01
CA VAL A 222 1.71 5.44 8.30
C VAL A 222 1.52 5.65 9.81
N LEU A 223 1.90 4.67 10.65
CA LEU A 223 1.75 4.79 12.10
C LEU A 223 2.62 5.90 12.71
N SER A 224 3.81 6.12 12.15
CA SER A 224 4.73 7.18 12.61
C SER A 224 4.52 8.54 11.95
N ARG A 225 3.50 8.67 11.09
CA ARG A 225 3.18 9.90 10.33
C ARG A 225 4.38 10.44 9.54
N LYS A 226 5.16 9.51 8.99
CA LYS A 226 6.32 9.76 8.09
C LYS A 226 5.97 9.60 6.61
N LEU A 227 4.70 9.42 6.29
CA LEU A 227 4.18 9.39 4.93
C LEU A 227 3.21 10.56 4.73
N ALA A 228 3.25 11.19 3.56
CA ALA A 228 2.31 12.24 3.17
C ALA A 228 1.73 11.93 1.78
N HIS A 229 0.53 11.37 1.72
CA HIS A 229 -0.06 10.86 0.48
C HIS A 229 -0.95 11.88 -0.28
N GLY A 230 -0.89 13.15 0.12
CA GLY A 230 -1.59 14.27 -0.51
C GLY A 230 -3.12 14.23 -0.44
N GLY A 231 -3.72 13.40 0.42
CA GLY A 231 -5.17 13.22 0.45
C GLY A 231 -5.75 12.53 -0.79
N ASN A 232 -4.90 11.91 -1.63
CA ASN A 232 -5.32 11.30 -2.89
C ASN A 232 -6.50 10.31 -2.69
N PRO A 233 -7.67 10.55 -3.34
CA PRO A 233 -8.88 9.76 -3.11
C PRO A 233 -8.78 8.34 -3.67
N ILE A 234 -7.98 8.13 -4.72
CA ILE A 234 -7.74 6.81 -5.32
C ILE A 234 -6.90 5.97 -4.36
N LEU A 235 -5.80 6.53 -3.82
CA LEU A 235 -5.01 5.84 -2.80
C LEU A 235 -5.80 5.55 -1.53
N ARG A 236 -6.67 6.48 -1.09
CA ARG A 236 -7.58 6.24 0.04
C ARG A 236 -8.49 5.04 -0.23
N TRP A 237 -9.05 4.96 -1.43
CA TRP A 237 -9.86 3.80 -1.84
C TRP A 237 -9.00 2.52 -1.85
N MET A 238 -7.81 2.52 -2.45
CA MET A 238 -6.91 1.36 -2.48
C MET A 238 -6.54 0.89 -1.06
N ALA A 239 -6.15 1.81 -0.17
CA ALA A 239 -5.83 1.51 1.23
C ALA A 239 -7.03 0.89 1.98
N SER A 240 -8.26 1.34 1.70
CA SER A 240 -9.47 0.78 2.34
C SER A 240 -9.83 -0.64 1.90
N ASN A 241 -9.35 -1.05 0.72
CA ASN A 241 -9.55 -2.39 0.19
C ASN A 241 -8.36 -3.33 0.46
N LEU A 242 -7.21 -2.80 0.86
CA LEU A 242 -6.00 -3.59 1.06
C LEU A 242 -6.16 -4.51 2.29
N GLN A 243 -6.20 -5.81 2.02
CA GLN A 243 -6.14 -6.84 3.04
C GLN A 243 -4.75 -7.49 3.06
N ALA A 244 -4.32 -7.89 4.25
CA ALA A 244 -3.05 -8.60 4.44
C ALA A 244 -3.30 -9.99 5.02
N LYS A 245 -2.57 -10.99 4.52
CA LYS A 245 -2.41 -12.30 5.17
C LYS A 245 -1.05 -12.38 5.83
N THR A 246 -1.00 -13.14 6.92
CA THR A 246 0.25 -13.41 7.66
C THR A 246 0.60 -14.90 7.55
N ASP A 247 1.88 -15.21 7.29
CA ASP A 247 2.37 -16.59 7.34
C ASP A 247 2.78 -17.03 8.75
N ALA A 248 3.26 -18.27 8.89
CA ALA A 248 3.70 -18.80 10.18
C ALA A 248 4.96 -18.11 10.75
N ALA A 249 5.76 -17.48 9.89
CA ALA A 249 6.97 -16.74 10.26
C ALA A 249 6.67 -15.27 10.60
N GLY A 250 5.42 -14.82 10.47
CA GLY A 250 5.02 -13.44 10.73
C GLY A 250 5.25 -12.50 9.54
N ASN A 251 5.55 -13.04 8.35
CA ASN A 251 5.60 -12.24 7.13
C ASN A 251 4.18 -11.86 6.71
N ILE A 252 4.03 -10.66 6.17
CA ILE A 252 2.76 -10.15 5.67
C ILE A 252 2.79 -10.03 4.13
N MET A 253 1.65 -10.28 3.50
CA MET A 253 1.47 -10.16 2.04
C MET A 253 0.08 -9.61 1.73
N PRO A 254 -0.07 -8.84 0.64
CA PRO A 254 -1.38 -8.41 0.18
C PRO A 254 -2.20 -9.63 -0.25
N VAL A 255 -3.51 -9.55 -0.04
CA VAL A 255 -4.49 -10.50 -0.54
C VAL A 255 -5.55 -9.73 -1.29
N LYS A 256 -5.88 -10.20 -2.49
CA LYS A 256 -7.01 -9.66 -3.24
C LYS A 256 -8.30 -9.98 -2.45
N PRO A 257 -9.15 -8.98 -2.15
CA PRO A 257 -10.43 -9.19 -1.47
C PRO A 257 -11.33 -10.23 -2.14
#